data_AF-A0A9D6N4T8-F1
#
_entry.id   AF-A0A9D6N4T8-F1
#
_cell.length_a   1.000
_cell.length_b   1.000
_cell.length_c   1.000
_cell.angle_alpha   90.00
_cell.angle_beta   90.00
_cell.angle_gamma   90.00
#
_symmetry.space_group_name_H-M   'P 1'
#
loop_
_entity.id
_entity.type
_entity.pdbx_description
1 polymer ?
#
loop_
_entity_poly.entity_id
_entity_poly.type
_entity_poly.pdbx_seq_one_letter_code
_entity_poly.pdbx_strand_id
1 'polypeptide(L)' 'MPTITRTSFVIAVPDLRSSAAFYRDVLGFAIQPISDPGWLFFTCGDCTIMAGECPSAIPLRAL' A
#
# COMPACT_ATOMS: atom_id res chain seq x y z
N MET A 1 -24.00 0.85 20.35
CA MET A 1 -23.27 -0.29 19.77
C MET A 1 -22.14 0.26 18.92
N PRO A 2 -20.91 -0.31 18.94
CA PRO A 2 -19.84 0.15 18.07
C PRO A 2 -20.18 -0.13 16.61
N THR A 3 -19.84 0.82 15.72
CA THR A 3 -20.06 0.72 14.27
C THR A 3 -18.73 0.88 13.56
N ILE A 4 -18.42 -0.05 12.65
CA ILE A 4 -17.24 0.04 11.79
C ILE A 4 -17.55 1.05 10.69
N THR A 5 -16.77 2.13 10.61
CA THR A 5 -17.01 3.23 9.67
C THR A 5 -16.18 3.13 8.39
N ARG A 6 -15.07 2.38 8.42
CA ARG A 6 -14.16 2.22 7.27
C ARG A 6 -13.26 1.00 7.44
N THR A 7 -12.72 0.51 6.34
CA THR A 7 -11.73 -0.57 6.30
C THR A 7 -10.52 -0.13 5.49
N SER A 8 -9.34 -0.56 5.92
CA SER A 8 -8.08 -0.40 5.18
C SER A 8 -7.46 -1.77 4.96
N PHE A 9 -6.69 -1.91 3.90
CA PHE A 9 -5.95 -3.13 3.57
C PHE A 9 -4.48 -2.96 3.90
N VAL A 10 -3.80 -4.06 4.21
CA VAL A 10 -2.34 -4.07 4.44
C VAL A 10 -1.72 -5.04 3.45
N ILE A 11 -0.68 -4.60 2.76
CA ILE A 11 0.09 -5.43 1.82
C ILE A 11 1.58 -5.30 2.09
N ALA A 12 2.30 -6.40 1.91
CA ALA A 12 3.76 -6.41 1.84
C ALA A 12 4.18 -6.23 0.38
N VAL A 13 5.09 -5.28 0.12
CA VAL A 13 5.63 -5.03 -1.22
C VAL A 13 7.15 -5.16 -1.21
N PRO A 14 7.79 -5.71 -2.27
CA PRO A 14 9.23 -5.96 -2.28
C PRO A 14 10.07 -4.67 -2.31
N ASP A 15 9.55 -3.63 -2.97
CA ASP A 15 10.18 -2.32 -3.06
C ASP A 15 9.07 -1.26 -3.07
N LEU A 16 9.11 -0.34 -2.11
CA LEU A 16 8.07 0.67 -1.95
C LEU A 16 8.09 1.69 -3.06
N ARG A 17 9.26 2.05 -3.58
CA ARG A 17 9.39 3.06 -4.62
C ARG A 17 8.71 2.64 -5.91
N SER A 18 9.01 1.43 -6.37
CA SER A 18 8.46 0.84 -7.59
C SER A 18 6.96 0.58 -7.44
N SER A 19 6.55 0.08 -6.26
CA SER A 19 5.14 -0.15 -5.97
C SER A 19 4.37 1.16 -5.94
N ALA A 20 4.86 2.19 -5.24
CA ALA A 20 4.23 3.51 -5.20
C ALA A 20 4.11 4.14 -6.59
N ALA A 21 5.13 4.00 -7.44
CA ALA A 21 5.07 4.45 -8.83
C ALA A 21 3.97 3.74 -9.61
N PHE A 22 3.85 2.42 -9.50
CA PHE A 22 2.77 1.67 -10.14
C PHE A 22 1.38 2.11 -9.65
N TYR A 23 1.18 2.16 -8.33
CA TYR A 23 -0.11 2.57 -7.76
C TYR A 23 -0.48 4.00 -8.14
N ARG A 24 0.48 4.93 -8.21
CA ARG A 24 0.26 6.31 -8.63
C ARG A 24 0.01 6.43 -10.13
N ASP A 25 0.96 5.98 -10.94
CA ASP A 25 1.03 6.31 -12.37
C ASP A 25 0.13 5.43 -13.22
N VAL A 26 -0.15 4.20 -12.77
CA VAL A 26 -0.99 3.24 -13.50
C VAL A 26 -2.39 3.15 -12.90
N LEU A 27 -2.50 3.11 -11.56
CA LEU A 27 -3.79 2.91 -10.89
C LEU A 27 -4.44 4.21 -10.37
N GLY A 28 -3.73 5.34 -10.44
CA GLY A 28 -4.27 6.65 -10.04
C GLY A 28 -4.41 6.87 -8.53
N PHE A 29 -3.70 6.10 -7.70
CA PHE A 29 -3.69 6.30 -6.25
C PHE A 29 -2.86 7.53 -5.86
N ALA A 30 -3.30 8.23 -4.82
CA ALA A 30 -2.47 9.20 -4.12
C ALA A 30 -1.53 8.47 -3.15
N ILE A 31 -0.26 8.89 -3.12
CA ILE A 31 0.77 8.31 -2.25
C ILE A 31 1.04 9.27 -1.10
N GLN A 32 0.87 8.78 0.13
CA GLN A 32 1.05 9.56 1.34
C GLN A 32 2.17 8.94 2.19
N PRO A 33 3.25 9.66 2.48
CA PRO A 33 4.26 9.20 3.42
C PRO A 33 3.70 9.22 4.85
N ILE A 34 4.16 8.28 5.66
CA ILE A 34 3.92 8.28 7.11
C ILE A 34 5.25 8.40 7.86
N SER A 35 5.20 8.64 9.17
CA SER A 35 6.40 8.82 9.99
C SER A 35 7.26 7.57 10.14
N ASP A 36 6.73 6.40 9.82
CA ASP A 36 7.42 5.11 9.94
C ASP A 36 8.17 4.79 8.62
N PRO A 37 9.52 4.67 8.65
CA PRO A 37 10.30 4.27 7.47
C PRO A 37 9.86 2.91 6.94
N GLY A 38 9.85 2.75 5.62
CA GLY A 38 9.41 1.48 5.01
C GLY A 38 7.89 1.33 4.96
N TRP A 39 7.13 2.42 5.14
CA TRP A 39 5.67 2.45 4.97
C TRP A 39 5.19 3.61 4.10
N LEU A 40 4.19 3.34 3.28
CA LEU A 40 3.42 4.34 2.54
C LEU A 40 1.92 4.01 2.59
N PHE A 41 1.10 5.04 2.57
CA PHE A 41 -0.34 4.90 2.36
C PHE A 41 -0.68 5.19 0.90
N PHE A 42 -1.41 4.27 0.28
CA PHE A 42 -1.98 4.47 -1.05
C PHE A 42 -3.48 4.68 -0.89
N THR A 43 -4.01 5.78 -1.40
CA THR A 43 -5.44 6.10 -1.29
C THR A 43 -6.08 6.33 -2.66
N CYS A 44 -7.28 5.80 -2.85
CA CYS A 44 -8.11 6.03 -4.03
C CYS A 44 -9.59 6.01 -3.61
N GLY A 45 -10.20 7.19 -3.50
CA GLY A 45 -11.53 7.34 -2.90
C GLY A 45 -11.57 6.78 -1.47
N ASP A 46 -12.51 5.87 -1.21
CA ASP A 46 -12.65 5.21 0.09
C ASP A 46 -11.67 4.04 0.31
N CYS A 47 -10.93 3.64 -0.73
CA CYS A 47 -9.93 2.58 -0.63
C CYS A 47 -8.63 3.13 -0.02
N THR A 48 -8.11 2.42 0.98
CA THR A 48 -6.82 2.74 1.61
C THR A 48 -6.01 1.48 1.78
N ILE A 49 -4.78 1.51 1.28
CA ILE A 49 -3.80 0.44 1.38
C ILE A 49 -2.61 0.96 2.16
N MET A 50 -2.26 0.25 3.24
CA MET A 50 -1.04 0.45 4.01
C MET A 50 0.01 -0.50 3.44
N ALA A 51 0.93 0.03 2.63
CA ALA A 51 1.98 -0.76 2.01
C ALA A 51 3.24 -0.71 2.87
N GLY A 52 3.72 -1.88 3.30
CA GLY A 52 4.98 -2.05 4.01
C GLY A 52 6.04 -2.69 3.12
N GLU A 53 7.27 -2.18 3.16
CA GLU A 53 8.39 -2.76 2.42
C GLU A 53 8.83 -4.09 3.05
N CYS A 54 8.90 -5.13 2.22
CA CYS A 54 9.33 -6.47 2.58
C CYS A 54 10.15 -7.07 1.43
N PRO A 55 11.46 -6.78 1.35
CA PRO A 55 12.29 -7.18 0.21
C PRO A 55 12.40 -8.69 -0.02
N SER A 56 12.17 -9.48 1.03
CA SER A 56 12.20 -10.94 1.00
C SER A 56 10.84 -11.58 0.70
N ALA A 57 9.77 -10.79 0.48
CA ALA A 57 8.47 -11.33 0.11
C ALA A 57 8.55 -12.04 -1.25
N ILE A 58 8.02 -13.26 -1.31
CA ILE A 58 7.97 -14.04 -2.55
C ILE A 58 7.03 -13.33 -3.53
N PRO A 59 7.49 -12.95 -4.74
CA PRO A 59 6.61 -12.32 -5.72
C PRO A 59 5.51 -13.29 -6.15
N LEU A 60 4.27 -12.81 -6.30
CA LEU A 60 3.14 -13.67 -6.71
C LEU A 60 3.41 -14.43 -8.02
N ARG A 61 4.18 -13.85 -8.94
CA ARG A 61 4.60 -14.48 -10.20
C ARG A 61 5.48 -15.74 -10.04
N ALA A 62 6.00 -16.00 -8.84
CA ALA A 62 6.87 -17.12 -8.54
C ALA A 62 6.13 -18.29 -7.84
N LEU A 63 4.81 -18.20 -7.74
CA LEU A 63 3.88 -19.26 -7.29
C LEU A 63 3.11 -19.80 -8.49
#